data_AF-A0A961DJW9-F1
#
_entry.id   AF-A0A961DJW9-F1
#
_cell.length_a   1.000
_cell.length_b   1.000
_cell.length_c   1.000
_cell.angle_alpha   90.00
_cell.angle_beta   90.00
_cell.angle_gamma   90.00
#
_symmetry.space_group_name_H-M   'P 1'
#
loop_
_entity.id
_entity.type
_entity.pdbx_description
1 polymer ?
#
loop_
_entity_poly.entity_id
_entity_poly.type
_entity_poly.pdbx_seq_one_letter_code
_entity_poly.pdbx_strand_id
1 'polypeptide(L)'
;MKRLRNAADLTLRELARRVGVTAAHLSDIEHDRRRPSEELLRSITRELAHVGAIYEELKLLDTGLDPDARAIIRKHPAVGEMLREMERSGRSPIDIIRDLQRERERKTEEPDKE
;
A
#
# COMPACT_ATOMS: atom_id res chain seq x y z
N MET A 1 0.02 8.62 -3.15
CA MET A 1 0.67 9.88 -3.60
C MET A 1 0.13 10.42 -4.92
N LYS A 2 0.15 9.66 -6.04
CA LYS A 2 -0.29 10.11 -7.38
C LYS A 2 -1.61 10.90 -7.43
N ARG A 3 -2.62 10.47 -6.67
CA ARG A 3 -3.92 11.17 -6.57
C ARG A 3 -3.79 12.59 -6.02
N LEU A 4 -2.99 12.79 -4.98
CA LEU A 4 -2.74 14.12 -4.40
C LEU A 4 -1.99 15.01 -5.38
N ARG A 5 -0.98 14.48 -6.08
CA ARG A 5 -0.27 15.24 -7.12
C ARG A 5 -1.22 15.71 -8.23
N ASN A 6 -2.09 14.83 -8.71
CA ASN A 6 -3.07 15.17 -9.74
C ASN A 6 -4.10 16.20 -9.22
N ALA A 7 -4.53 16.10 -7.97
CA ALA A 7 -5.43 17.09 -7.36
C ALA A 7 -4.80 18.48 -7.22
N ALA A 8 -3.47 18.55 -7.10
CA ALA A 8 -2.70 19.79 -7.10
C ALA A 8 -2.39 20.33 -8.52
N ASP A 9 -2.95 19.73 -9.57
CA ASP A 9 -2.67 20.04 -10.98
C ASP A 9 -1.17 20.04 -11.33
N LEU A 10 -0.39 19.20 -10.64
CA LEU A 10 1.04 19.06 -10.90
C LEU A 10 1.34 17.88 -11.81
N THR A 11 2.16 18.11 -12.83
CA THR A 11 2.80 17.00 -13.55
C THR A 11 3.83 16.30 -12.66
N LEU A 12 4.15 15.04 -12.98
CA LEU A 12 5.21 14.28 -12.29
C LEU A 12 6.55 15.03 -12.30
N ARG A 13 6.90 15.67 -13.43
CA ARG A 13 8.15 16.43 -13.56
C ARG A 13 8.17 17.71 -12.73
N GLU A 14 7.04 18.38 -12.57
CA GLU A 14 6.96 19.58 -11.74
C GLU A 14 7.15 19.25 -10.27
N LEU A 15 6.39 18.28 -9.74
CA LEU A 15 6.54 17.89 -8.34
C LEU A 15 7.96 17.38 -8.06
N ALA A 16 8.53 16.56 -8.95
CA ALA A 16 9.89 16.04 -8.79
C ALA A 16 10.93 17.17 -8.69
N ARG A 17 10.79 18.20 -9.54
CA ARG A 17 11.64 19.39 -9.51
C ARG A 17 11.49 20.18 -8.20
N ARG A 18 10.26 20.37 -7.72
CA ARG A 18 10.00 21.11 -6.47
C ARG A 18 10.58 20.42 -5.23
N VAL A 19 10.55 19.10 -5.20
CA VAL A 19 11.09 18.31 -4.07
C VAL A 19 12.54 17.85 -4.26
N GLY A 20 13.19 18.28 -5.35
CA GLY A 20 14.63 18.06 -5.57
C GLY A 20 15.03 16.64 -6.00
N VAL A 21 14.16 15.91 -6.70
CA VAL A 21 14.42 14.54 -7.17
C VAL A 21 14.18 14.37 -8.66
N THR A 22 14.62 13.26 -9.23
CA THR A 22 14.32 12.92 -10.64
C THR A 22 12.87 12.47 -10.78
N ALA A 23 12.26 12.69 -11.95
CA ALA A 23 10.92 12.20 -12.24
C ALA A 23 10.83 10.66 -12.18
N ALA A 24 11.91 9.94 -12.51
CA ALA A 24 11.99 8.50 -12.35
C ALA A 24 11.93 8.08 -10.87
N HIS A 25 12.71 8.74 -10.00
CA HIS A 25 12.68 8.48 -8.56
C HIS A 25 11.29 8.77 -7.96
N LEU A 26 10.68 9.90 -8.34
CA LEU A 26 9.31 10.23 -7.90
C LEU A 26 8.28 9.20 -8.42
N SER A 27 8.46 8.71 -9.66
CA SER A 27 7.62 7.65 -10.22
C SER A 27 7.71 6.38 -9.39
N ASP A 28 8.92 5.96 -9.00
CA ASP A 28 9.09 4.77 -8.18
C ASP A 28 8.40 4.91 -6.81
N ILE A 29 8.44 6.10 -6.22
CA ILE A 29 7.71 6.41 -4.99
C ILE A 29 6.18 6.36 -5.21
N GLU A 30 5.67 6.96 -6.30
CA GLU A 30 4.23 6.96 -6.59
C GLU A 30 3.63 5.58 -6.86
N HIS A 31 4.48 4.61 -7.23
CA HIS A 31 4.10 3.21 -7.50
C HIS A 31 4.60 2.25 -6.41
N ASP A 32 4.96 2.78 -5.23
CA ASP A 32 5.39 1.99 -4.06
C ASP A 32 6.61 1.07 -4.31
N ARG A 33 7.39 1.32 -5.38
CA ARG A 33 8.64 0.59 -5.69
C ARG A 33 9.82 1.07 -4.86
N ARG A 34 9.75 2.28 -4.30
CA ARG A 34 10.80 2.88 -3.49
C ARG A 34 10.22 3.74 -2.38
N ARG A 35 10.78 3.62 -1.18
CA ARG A 35 10.41 4.46 -0.04
C ARG A 35 11.14 5.81 -0.08
N PRO A 36 10.45 6.94 0.08
CA PRO A 36 11.10 8.24 0.22
C PRO A 36 11.83 8.32 1.58
N SER A 37 12.90 9.11 1.64
CA SER A 37 13.46 9.50 2.95
C SER A 37 12.44 10.34 3.73
N GLU A 38 12.59 10.42 5.05
CA GLU A 38 11.73 11.26 5.87
C GLU A 38 11.72 12.72 5.40
N GLU A 39 12.89 13.26 5.09
CA GLU A 39 13.04 14.61 4.56
C GLU A 39 12.28 14.80 3.24
N LEU A 40 12.41 13.84 2.31
CA LEU A 40 11.71 13.87 1.03
C LEU A 40 10.19 13.78 1.23
N LEU A 41 9.72 12.91 2.13
CA LEU A 41 8.31 12.77 2.45
C LEU A 41 7.72 14.05 3.06
N ARG A 42 8.47 14.73 3.93
CA ARG A 42 8.11 16.05 4.47
C ARG A 42 8.07 17.12 3.37
N SER A 43 8.99 17.08 2.41
CA SER A 43 9.01 17.98 1.25
C SER A 43 7.76 17.78 0.38
N ILE A 44 7.48 16.52 0.01
CA ILE A 44 6.27 16.13 -0.75
C ILE A 44 5.00 16.58 -0.03
N THR A 45 4.92 16.35 1.28
CA THR A 45 3.74 16.73 2.07
C THR A 45 3.52 18.23 2.02
N ARG A 46 4.57 19.05 2.20
CA ARG A 46 4.45 20.51 2.15
C ARG A 46 3.95 21.00 0.80
N GLU A 47 4.49 20.46 -0.30
CA GLU A 47 4.06 20.83 -1.65
C GLU A 47 2.58 20.50 -1.92
N LEU A 48 2.07 19.41 -1.34
CA LEU A 48 0.71 18.92 -1.57
C LEU A 48 -0.28 19.29 -0.44
N ALA A 49 0.16 20.04 0.58
CA ALA A 49 -0.66 20.35 1.75
C ALA A 49 -1.95 21.10 1.39
N HIS A 50 -1.87 21.99 0.39
CA HIS A 50 -3.01 22.79 -0.10
C HIS A 50 -4.13 21.95 -0.74
N VAL A 51 -3.86 20.69 -1.11
CA VAL A 51 -4.86 19.72 -1.59
C VAL A 51 -5.12 18.59 -0.59
N GLY A 52 -4.82 18.83 0.69
CA GLY A 52 -5.15 17.93 1.79
C GLY A 52 -4.11 16.84 2.08
N ALA A 53 -2.86 17.00 1.64
CA ALA A 53 -1.81 16.07 2.05
C ALA A 53 -1.45 16.22 3.54
N ILE A 54 -1.55 15.13 4.28
CA ILE A 54 -1.16 15.03 5.70
C ILE A 54 0.05 14.10 5.83
N TYR A 55 1.06 14.53 6.58
CA TYR A 55 2.32 13.78 6.73
C TYR A 55 2.09 12.37 7.30
N GLU A 56 1.31 12.25 8.37
CA GLU A 56 1.04 10.96 9.01
C GLU A 56 0.30 10.00 8.06
N GLU A 57 -0.61 10.50 7.24
CA GLU A 57 -1.29 9.69 6.22
C GLU A 57 -0.34 9.24 5.11
N LEU A 58 0.52 10.14 4.62
CA LEU A 58 1.55 9.82 3.64
C LEU A 58 2.61 8.85 4.19
N LYS A 59 2.91 8.91 5.49
CA LYS A 59 3.80 7.98 6.19
C LYS A 59 3.15 6.61 6.39
N LEU A 60 1.84 6.57 6.69
CA LEU A 60 1.08 5.32 6.68
C LEU A 60 1.04 4.70 5.28
N LEU A 61 1.01 5.53 4.23
CA LEU A 61 1.13 5.06 2.85
C LEU A 61 2.50 4.41 2.55
N ASP A 62 3.53 4.68 3.36
CA ASP A 62 4.87 4.11 3.24
C ASP A 62 5.04 2.75 3.98
N THR A 63 4.05 2.28 4.74
CA THR A 63 4.17 1.07 5.60
C THR A 63 4.40 -0.26 4.87
N GLY A 64 4.38 -0.29 3.52
CA GLY A 64 4.73 -1.48 2.72
C GLY A 64 3.56 -2.38 2.37
N LEU A 65 2.33 -1.94 2.59
CA LEU A 65 1.16 -2.57 2.00
C LEU A 65 1.00 -2.07 0.57
N ASP A 66 1.11 -2.98 -0.39
CA ASP A 66 0.86 -2.66 -1.79
C ASP A 66 -0.60 -2.17 -2.01
N PRO A 67 -0.88 -1.47 -3.12
CA PRO A 67 -2.21 -0.93 -3.40
C PRO A 67 -3.36 -1.96 -3.39
N ASP A 68 -3.09 -3.20 -3.81
CA ASP A 68 -4.10 -4.26 -3.90
C ASP A 68 -4.44 -4.78 -2.49
N ALA A 69 -3.43 -5.00 -1.65
CA ALA A 69 -3.63 -5.34 -0.24
C ALA A 69 -4.47 -4.27 0.48
N ARG A 70 -4.25 -2.98 0.19
CA ARG A 70 -5.05 -1.89 0.75
C ARG A 70 -6.50 -1.90 0.26
N ALA A 71 -6.71 -2.15 -1.03
CA ALA A 71 -8.06 -2.26 -1.58
C ALA A 71 -8.83 -3.41 -0.93
N ILE A 72 -8.16 -4.54 -0.69
CA ILE A 72 -8.74 -5.70 0.01
C ILE A 72 -9.11 -5.34 1.45
N ILE A 73 -8.19 -4.75 2.23
CA ILE A 73 -8.47 -4.33 3.61
C ILE A 73 -9.64 -3.35 3.68
N ARG A 74 -9.70 -2.37 2.76
CA ARG A 74 -10.81 -1.39 2.72
C ARG A 74 -12.14 -2.05 2.36
N LYS A 75 -12.13 -3.01 1.43
CA LYS A 75 -13.33 -3.72 0.97
C LYS A 75 -13.84 -4.72 2.00
N HIS A 76 -12.97 -5.28 2.82
CA HIS A 76 -13.28 -6.37 3.73
C HIS A 76 -12.80 -6.07 5.16
N PRO A 77 -13.65 -5.45 6.02
CA PRO A 77 -13.30 -5.13 7.40
C PRO A 77 -12.80 -6.35 8.22
N ALA A 78 -13.29 -7.55 7.88
CA ALA A 78 -12.87 -8.83 8.47
C ALA A 78 -11.37 -9.12 8.29
N VAL A 79 -10.71 -8.56 7.27
CA VAL A 79 -9.26 -8.72 7.09
C VAL A 79 -8.47 -8.10 8.25
N GLY A 80 -8.95 -6.98 8.79
CA GLY A 80 -8.33 -6.37 9.98
C GLY A 80 -8.48 -7.24 11.23
N GLU A 81 -9.61 -7.92 11.37
CA GLU A 81 -9.84 -8.89 12.46
C GLU A 81 -8.98 -10.14 12.29
N MET A 82 -8.89 -10.66 11.07
CA MET A 82 -7.99 -11.76 10.71
C MET A 82 -6.53 -11.45 11.04
N LEU A 83 -6.03 -10.25 10.73
CA LEU A 83 -4.65 -9.86 11.05
C LEU A 83 -4.42 -9.77 12.56
N ARG A 84 -5.40 -9.27 13.33
CA ARG A 84 -5.32 -9.24 14.80
C ARG A 84 -5.32 -10.64 15.40
N GLU A 85 -6.15 -11.53 14.88
CA GLU A 85 -6.24 -12.91 15.34
C GLU A 85 -4.98 -13.70 14.98
N MET A 86 -4.43 -13.50 13.78
CA MET A 86 -3.14 -14.04 13.37
C MET A 86 -2.05 -13.66 14.37
N GLU A 87 -1.92 -12.36 14.71
CA GLU A 87 -0.92 -11.88 15.66
C GLU A 87 -1.09 -12.51 17.06
N ARG A 88 -2.34 -12.58 17.55
CA ARG A 88 -2.66 -13.20 18.85
C ARG A 88 -2.35 -14.69 18.89
N SER A 89 -2.61 -15.39 17.79
CA SER A 89 -2.38 -16.83 17.67
C SER A 89 -0.89 -17.20 17.62
N GLY A 90 -0.01 -16.23 17.34
CA GLY A 90 1.42 -16.47 17.14
C GLY A 90 1.74 -17.32 15.89
N ARG A 91 0.76 -17.57 15.02
CA ARG A 91 0.94 -18.37 13.81
C ARG A 91 1.75 -17.58 12.78
N SER A 92 2.68 -18.26 12.13
CA SER A 92 3.41 -17.70 11.00
C SER A 92 2.47 -17.39 9.83
N PRO A 93 2.53 -16.18 9.24
CA PRO A 93 1.74 -15.83 8.07
C PRO A 93 1.96 -16.80 6.89
N ILE A 94 3.18 -17.32 6.74
CA ILE A 94 3.54 -18.26 5.67
C ILE A 94 2.77 -19.57 5.83
N ASP A 95 2.61 -20.07 7.06
CA ASP A 95 1.92 -21.33 7.31
C ASP A 95 0.41 -21.17 7.09
N ILE A 96 -0.16 -20.02 7.48
CA ILE A 96 -1.57 -19.70 7.18
C ILE A 96 -1.81 -19.69 5.66
N ILE A 97 -0.94 -19.02 4.89
CA ILE A 97 -1.05 -18.98 3.43
C ILE A 97 -0.98 -20.39 2.85
N ARG A 98 -0.04 -21.22 3.32
CA ARG A 98 0.12 -22.60 2.87
C ARG A 98 -1.13 -23.44 3.15
N ASP A 99 -1.73 -23.29 4.32
CA ASP A 99 -2.96 -24.02 4.68
C ASP A 99 -4.14 -23.61 3.80
N LEU A 100 -4.32 -22.31 3.56
CA LEU A 100 -5.35 -21.79 2.65
C LEU A 100 -5.17 -22.30 1.21
N GLN A 101 -3.93 -22.38 0.72
CA GLN A 101 -3.62 -22.93 -0.59
C GLN A 101 -3.99 -24.42 -0.68
N ARG A 102 -3.62 -25.21 0.33
CA ARG A 102 -3.96 -26.64 0.42
C ARG A 102 -5.46 -26.89 0.49
N GLU A 103 -6.19 -26.08 1.26
CA GLU A 103 -7.66 -26.18 1.30
C GLU A 103 -8.28 -25.91 -0.06
N ARG A 104 -7.75 -24.92 -0.79
CA ARG A 104 -8.20 -24.62 -2.15
C ARG A 104 -7.92 -25.77 -3.10
N GLU A 105 -6.72 -26.35 -3.06
CA GLU A 105 -6.33 -27.51 -3.89
C GLU A 105 -7.25 -28.71 -3.63
N ARG A 106 -7.50 -29.07 -2.36
CA ARG A 106 -8.43 -30.16 -2.01
C ARG A 106 -9.85 -29.94 -2.53
N LYS A 107 -10.37 -28.72 -2.40
CA LYS A 107 -11.70 -28.37 -2.94
C LYS A 107 -11.76 -28.38 -4.48
N THR A 108 -10.60 -28.29 -5.15
CA THR A 108 -10.53 -28.37 -6.61
C THR A 108 -10.40 -29.83 -7.10
N GLU A 109 -9.85 -30.72 -6.26
CA GLU A 109 -9.71 -32.16 -6.53
C GLU A 109 -10.97 -32.98 -6.20
N GLU A 110 -11.96 -32.40 -5.51
CA GLU A 110 -13.30 -32.95 -5.34
C GLU A 110 -14.33 -32.27 -6.27
N PRO A 111 -14.25 -32.38 -7.62
CA PRO A 111 -15.37 -31.99 -8.45
C PRO A 111 -16.43 -33.10 -8.39
N ASP A 112 -17.60 -32.74 -7.85
CA ASP A 112 -18.89 -33.43 -7.91
C ASP A 112 -18.91 -34.93 -7.56
N LYS A 113 -19.11 -35.20 -6.27
CA LYS A 113 -19.93 -36.35 -5.83
C LYS A 113 -21.27 -35.83 -5.31
N GLU A 114 -22.13 -35.35 -6.19
CA GLU A 114 -23.59 -35.37 -5.97
C GLU A 114 -24.36 -35.27 -7.30
#